data_AF-A0A8I1WB87-F1
#
_entry.id   AF-A0A8I1WB87-F1
#
_cell.length_a   1.000
_cell.length_b   1.000
_cell.length_c   1.000
_cell.angle_alpha   90.00
_cell.angle_beta   90.00
_cell.angle_gamma   90.00
#
_symmetry.space_group_name_H-M   'P 1'
#
loop_
_entity.id
_entity.type
_entity.pdbx_description
1 polymer ?
#
loop_
_entity_poly.entity_id
_entity_poly.type
_entity_poly.pdbx_seq_one_letter_code
_entity_poly.pdbx_strand_id
1 'polypeptide(L)'
;RMGNKFLAIYAEYVQQQIGLDQIMLGWRGTKPSENTDPETNPLLQDVNKGWLQWMRDNKPENILTEGDGGGGKIKIFGEGADYANLAQLGYDLRQGLGDVHRERTDLAFMVGADLIAQEADLVSKAHGLTPTERGAIKQHELMGTF
;
A
#
# COMPACT_ATOMS: atom_id res chain seq x y z
N ARG A 1 -26.44 -22.25 -27.56
CA ARG A 1 -26.45 -22.28 -26.06
C ARG A 1 -25.24 -21.58 -25.39
N MET A 2 -24.34 -20.93 -26.16
CA MET A 2 -23.20 -20.15 -25.63
C MET A 2 -23.41 -18.62 -25.67
N GLY A 3 -24.32 -18.10 -26.50
CA GLY A 3 -24.50 -16.65 -26.70
C GLY A 3 -24.85 -15.85 -25.43
N ASN A 4 -25.78 -16.36 -24.61
CA ASN A 4 -26.16 -15.68 -23.36
C ASN A 4 -25.07 -15.76 -22.27
N LYS A 5 -24.19 -16.76 -22.32
CA LYS A 5 -23.08 -16.90 -21.35
C LYS A 5 -21.91 -15.98 -21.69
N PHE A 6 -21.65 -15.76 -22.98
CA PHE A 6 -20.60 -14.86 -23.43
C PHE A 6 -20.83 -13.43 -22.95
N LEU A 7 -22.05 -12.89 -23.12
CA LEU A 7 -22.38 -11.53 -22.68
C LEU A 7 -22.24 -11.35 -21.17
N ALA A 8 -22.63 -12.37 -20.38
CA ALA A 8 -22.50 -12.34 -18.93
C ALA A 8 -21.02 -12.30 -18.48
N ILE A 9 -20.18 -13.18 -19.05
CA ILE A 9 -18.74 -13.24 -18.73
C ILE A 9 -18.04 -11.95 -19.17
N TYR A 10 -18.38 -11.42 -20.34
CA TYR A 10 -17.82 -10.17 -20.83
C TYR A 10 -18.18 -8.99 -19.92
N ALA A 11 -19.44 -8.90 -19.50
CA ALA A 11 -19.88 -7.85 -18.59
C ALA A 11 -19.15 -7.92 -17.23
N GLU A 12 -18.98 -9.13 -16.68
CA GLU A 12 -18.23 -9.36 -15.45
C GLU A 12 -16.77 -8.90 -15.59
N TYR A 13 -16.10 -9.29 -16.67
CA TYR A 13 -14.73 -8.86 -16.97
C TYR A 13 -14.60 -7.33 -17.05
N VAL A 14 -15.51 -6.66 -17.77
CA VAL A 14 -15.49 -5.20 -17.91
C VAL A 14 -15.72 -4.52 -16.55
N GLN A 15 -16.66 -5.00 -15.75
CA GLN A 15 -16.92 -4.46 -14.41
C GLN A 15 -15.70 -4.63 -13.49
N GLN A 16 -15.05 -5.79 -13.53
CA GLN A 16 -13.83 -6.03 -12.77
C GLN A 16 -12.71 -5.08 -13.20
N GLN A 17 -12.50 -4.91 -14.51
CA GLN A 17 -11.47 -4.01 -15.01
C GLN A 17 -11.73 -2.55 -14.60
N ILE A 18 -12.97 -2.07 -14.71
CA ILE A 18 -13.34 -0.73 -14.26
C ILE A 18 -13.04 -0.54 -12.76
N GLY A 19 -13.35 -1.55 -11.94
CA GLY A 19 -13.03 -1.51 -10.51
C GLY A 19 -11.53 -1.46 -10.22
N LEU A 20 -10.74 -2.25 -10.95
CA LEU A 20 -9.27 -2.23 -10.85
C LEU A 20 -8.69 -0.88 -11.29
N ASP A 21 -9.21 -0.29 -12.36
CA ASP A 21 -8.80 1.01 -12.87
C ASP A 21 -9.12 2.13 -11.87
N GLN A 22 -10.29 2.07 -11.21
CA GLN A 22 -10.65 3.00 -10.13
C GLN A 22 -9.71 2.90 -8.94
N ILE A 23 -9.33 1.69 -8.54
CA ILE A 23 -8.36 1.48 -7.45
C ILE A 23 -6.99 2.01 -7.88
N MET A 24 -6.53 1.70 -9.09
CA MET A 24 -5.26 2.18 -9.63
C MET A 24 -5.19 3.71 -9.62
N LEU A 25 -6.23 4.38 -10.11
CA LEU A 25 -6.38 5.83 -10.08
C LEU A 25 -6.42 6.37 -8.65
N GLY A 26 -7.14 5.71 -7.74
CA GLY A 26 -7.19 6.10 -6.32
C GLY A 26 -5.80 6.17 -5.67
N TRP A 27 -4.90 5.25 -6.01
CA TRP A 27 -3.54 5.23 -5.48
C TRP A 27 -2.53 6.08 -6.27
N ARG A 28 -2.66 6.18 -7.59
CA ARG A 28 -1.64 6.75 -8.48
C ARG A 28 -2.03 8.07 -9.15
N GLY A 29 -3.31 8.44 -9.13
CA GLY A 29 -3.82 9.66 -9.75
C GLY A 29 -3.19 10.93 -9.18
N THR A 30 -2.64 11.77 -10.05
CA THR A 30 -1.90 13.00 -9.69
C THR A 30 -2.64 14.26 -10.12
N LYS A 31 -3.27 14.27 -11.29
CA LYS A 31 -4.02 15.41 -11.78
C LYS A 31 -4.97 14.98 -12.88
N PRO A 32 -6.08 15.69 -13.10
CA PRO A 32 -6.87 15.55 -14.31
C PRO A 32 -6.15 16.26 -15.47
N SER A 33 -6.10 15.61 -16.63
CA SER A 33 -5.72 16.18 -17.92
C SER A 33 -6.95 16.25 -18.82
N GLU A 34 -7.05 17.27 -19.68
CA GLU A 34 -8.13 17.36 -20.68
C GLU A 34 -8.04 16.23 -21.72
N ASN A 35 -6.81 15.87 -22.10
CA ASN A 35 -6.50 14.74 -22.95
C ASN A 35 -5.56 13.81 -22.20
N THR A 36 -6.02 12.61 -21.89
CA THR A 36 -5.24 11.60 -21.17
C THR A 36 -4.41 10.77 -22.15
N ASP A 37 -3.16 10.48 -21.78
CA ASP A 37 -2.23 9.72 -22.61
C ASP A 37 -1.75 8.45 -21.88
N PRO A 38 -2.21 7.25 -22.30
CA PRO A 38 -1.85 5.99 -21.66
C PRO A 38 -0.39 5.55 -21.95
N GLU A 39 0.29 6.11 -22.95
CA GLU A 39 1.70 5.79 -23.21
C GLU A 39 2.61 6.49 -22.19
N THR A 40 2.33 7.76 -21.90
CA THR A 40 3.10 8.54 -20.91
C THR A 40 2.63 8.31 -19.48
N ASN A 41 1.36 7.93 -19.27
CA ASN A 41 0.76 7.65 -17.96
C ASN A 41 0.15 6.24 -17.91
N PRO A 42 0.97 5.17 -17.97
CA PRO A 42 0.49 3.79 -18.02
C PRO A 42 -0.29 3.35 -16.77
N LEU A 43 -0.19 4.13 -15.67
CA LEU A 43 -0.89 3.89 -14.41
C LEU A 43 -2.06 4.84 -14.18
N LEU A 44 -2.61 5.43 -15.24
CA LEU A 44 -3.78 6.34 -15.19
C LEU A 44 -3.54 7.57 -14.29
N GLN A 45 -2.31 8.05 -14.24
CA GLN A 45 -1.86 9.12 -13.34
C GLN A 45 -2.45 10.49 -13.69
N ASP A 46 -2.91 10.66 -14.92
CA ASP A 46 -3.41 11.90 -15.53
C ASP A 46 -4.93 11.91 -15.72
N VAL A 47 -5.63 10.87 -15.25
CA VAL A 47 -7.09 10.78 -15.36
C VAL A 47 -7.78 11.63 -14.29
N ASN A 48 -7.33 11.56 -13.04
CA ASN A 48 -7.86 12.37 -11.94
C ASN A 48 -6.89 12.40 -10.74
N LYS A 49 -7.22 13.17 -9.70
CA LYS A 49 -6.52 13.15 -8.41
C LYS A 49 -6.97 11.96 -7.56
N GLY A 50 -6.01 11.14 -7.11
CA GLY A 50 -6.23 10.03 -6.17
C GLY A 50 -6.19 10.47 -4.70
N TRP A 51 -6.41 9.51 -3.79
CA TRP A 51 -6.45 9.73 -2.34
C TRP A 51 -5.14 10.32 -1.80
N LEU A 52 -4.00 9.76 -2.23
CA LEU A 52 -2.69 10.23 -1.77
C LEU A 52 -2.37 11.63 -2.28
N GLN A 53 -2.73 11.95 -3.52
CA GLN A 53 -2.52 13.29 -4.04
C GLN A 53 -3.43 14.31 -3.35
N TRP A 54 -4.69 13.96 -3.11
CA TRP A 54 -5.59 14.82 -2.35
C TRP A 54 -5.03 15.11 -0.95
N MET A 55 -4.44 14.12 -0.28
CA MET A 55 -3.78 14.31 1.01
C MET A 55 -2.57 15.23 0.90
N ARG A 56 -1.73 15.11 -0.15
CA ARG A 56 -0.60 16.04 -0.39
C ARG A 56 -1.07 17.48 -0.53
N ASP A 57 -2.18 17.69 -1.24
CA ASP A 57 -2.68 19.03 -1.54
C ASP A 57 -3.39 19.67 -0.33
N ASN A 58 -4.10 18.87 0.50
CA ASN A 58 -5.01 19.40 1.55
C ASN A 58 -4.50 19.18 2.98
N LYS A 59 -3.65 18.17 3.19
CA LYS A 59 -3.13 17.75 4.50
C LYS A 59 -1.67 17.29 4.40
N PRO A 60 -0.76 18.13 3.88
CA PRO A 60 0.66 17.78 3.75
C PRO A 60 1.30 17.44 5.11
N GLU A 61 0.79 17.98 6.21
CA GLU A 61 1.24 17.68 7.57
C GLU A 61 1.07 16.20 7.96
N ASN A 62 0.17 15.47 7.29
CA ASN A 62 -0.05 14.04 7.52
C ASN A 62 0.83 13.15 6.64
N ILE A 63 1.74 13.73 5.85
CA ILE A 63 2.63 12.99 4.96
C ILE A 63 4.06 13.14 5.46
N LEU A 64 4.60 12.02 5.94
CA LEU A 64 5.99 11.94 6.36
C LEU A 64 6.89 11.76 5.13
N THR A 65 7.73 12.74 4.84
CA THR A 65 8.64 12.75 3.68
C THR A 65 10.08 12.40 4.03
N GLU A 66 10.47 12.47 5.30
CA GLU A 66 11.83 12.22 5.76
C GLU A 66 11.85 11.58 7.15
N GLY A 67 12.86 10.73 7.38
CA GLY A 67 13.21 10.27 8.73
C GLY A 67 14.25 11.19 9.39
N ASP A 68 14.61 10.87 10.63
CA ASP A 68 15.51 11.67 11.48
C ASP A 68 16.89 11.93 10.84
N GLY A 69 17.30 11.10 9.88
CA GLY A 69 18.58 11.22 9.17
C GLY A 69 18.67 12.31 8.09
N GLY A 70 17.59 13.05 7.80
CA GLY A 70 17.63 14.21 6.88
C GLY A 70 18.07 13.86 5.45
N GLY A 71 17.26 13.06 4.74
CA GLY A 71 17.59 12.57 3.39
C GLY A 71 16.42 12.43 2.43
N GLY A 72 15.25 12.98 2.77
CA GLY A 72 14.03 12.88 1.95
C GLY A 72 13.52 11.45 1.72
N LYS A 73 13.92 10.51 2.59
CA LYS A 73 13.48 9.12 2.58
C LYS A 73 13.40 8.60 4.01
N ILE A 74 12.39 7.77 4.27
CA ILE A 74 12.27 6.98 5.50
C ILE A 74 12.90 5.62 5.21
N LYS A 75 13.95 5.28 5.95
CA LYS A 75 14.63 3.99 5.84
C LYS A 75 13.97 3.01 6.79
N ILE A 76 13.43 1.95 6.22
CA ILE A 76 12.87 0.83 6.96
C ILE A 76 13.84 -0.33 6.75
N PHE A 77 14.28 -0.94 7.85
CA PHE A 77 15.26 -2.04 7.90
C PHE A 77 16.74 -1.66 7.62
N GLY A 78 17.66 -2.35 8.30
CA GLY A 78 19.11 -2.23 8.09
C GLY A 78 19.82 -1.39 9.15
N GLU A 79 21.16 -1.35 9.08
CA GLU A 79 21.99 -0.57 9.99
C GLU A 79 21.84 0.94 9.68
N GLY A 80 21.45 1.73 10.69
CA GLY A 80 21.14 3.15 10.52
C GLY A 80 19.80 3.44 9.83
N ALA A 81 18.84 2.52 9.93
CA ALA A 81 17.45 2.74 9.53
C ALA A 81 16.68 3.53 10.58
N ASP A 82 15.67 4.30 10.15
CA ASP A 82 14.79 5.08 11.03
C ASP A 82 13.86 4.14 11.84
N TYR A 83 13.48 3.00 11.26
CA TYR A 83 12.67 1.97 11.93
C TYR A 83 13.27 0.58 11.75
N ALA A 84 13.27 -0.21 12.83
CA ALA A 84 13.83 -1.56 12.83
C ALA A 84 12.90 -2.60 12.18
N ASN A 85 11.59 -2.42 12.29
CA ASN A 85 10.56 -3.32 11.75
C ASN A 85 9.30 -2.54 11.31
N LEU A 86 8.37 -3.20 10.60
CA LEU A 86 7.11 -2.56 10.19
C LEU A 86 6.18 -2.30 11.37
N ALA A 87 6.28 -3.09 12.44
CA ALA A 87 5.47 -2.90 13.64
C ALA A 87 5.78 -1.56 14.34
N GLN A 88 7.05 -1.16 14.44
CA GLN A 88 7.45 0.13 15.01
C GLN A 88 6.93 1.29 14.16
N LEU A 89 7.05 1.18 12.83
CA LEU A 89 6.50 2.18 11.92
C LEU A 89 4.97 2.28 12.07
N GLY A 90 4.27 1.15 12.12
CA GLY A 90 2.82 1.12 12.30
C GLY A 90 2.37 1.72 13.64
N TYR A 91 3.12 1.46 14.72
CA TYR A 91 2.87 2.06 16.02
C TYR A 91 3.08 3.58 16.00
N ASP A 92 4.17 4.06 15.41
CA ASP A 92 4.47 5.49 15.33
C ASP A 92 3.42 6.24 14.49
N LEU A 93 3.03 5.68 13.33
CA LEU A 93 1.92 6.21 12.52
C LEU A 93 0.60 6.24 13.29
N ARG A 94 0.32 5.24 14.12
CA ARG A 94 -0.86 5.22 14.99
C ARG A 94 -0.81 6.32 16.05
N GLN A 95 0.36 6.62 16.62
CA GLN A 95 0.52 7.73 17.56
C GLN A 95 0.33 9.10 16.88
N GLY A 96 0.68 9.22 15.59
CA GLY A 96 0.42 10.42 14.78
C GLY A 96 -1.06 10.71 14.53
N LEU A 97 -1.97 9.75 14.71
CA LEU A 97 -3.41 9.99 14.60
C LEU A 97 -3.93 10.83 15.78
N GLY A 98 -5.00 11.59 15.55
CA GLY A 98 -5.69 12.31 16.63
C GLY A 98 -6.28 11.33 17.67
N ASP A 99 -6.33 11.74 18.94
CA ASP A 99 -6.69 10.88 20.09
C ASP A 99 -7.95 10.04 19.85
N VAL A 100 -8.99 10.66 19.26
CA VAL A 100 -10.29 10.03 18.96
C VAL A 100 -10.17 8.87 17.97
N HIS A 101 -9.16 8.88 17.11
CA HIS A 101 -8.95 7.85 16.09
C HIS A 101 -7.92 6.81 16.49
N ARG A 102 -7.11 7.05 17.53
CA ARG A 102 -6.04 6.11 17.95
C ARG A 102 -6.58 4.81 18.52
N GLU A 103 -7.74 4.79 19.16
CA GLU A 103 -8.29 3.61 19.82
C GLU A 103 -9.31 2.84 18.97
N ARG A 104 -9.49 3.25 17.71
CA ARG A 104 -10.40 2.58 16.79
C ARG A 104 -9.92 1.16 16.49
N THR A 105 -10.87 0.21 16.50
CA THR A 105 -10.62 -1.20 16.21
C THR A 105 -10.67 -1.53 14.72
N ASP A 106 -11.04 -0.57 13.88
CA ASP A 106 -11.18 -0.72 12.43
C ASP A 106 -10.05 -0.03 11.64
N LEU A 107 -8.91 0.24 12.30
CA LEU A 107 -7.72 0.76 11.64
C LEU A 107 -7.05 -0.35 10.81
N ALA A 108 -6.80 -0.04 9.54
CA ALA A 108 -6.05 -0.90 8.64
C ALA A 108 -4.72 -0.23 8.26
N PHE A 109 -3.61 -0.94 8.45
CA PHE A 109 -2.31 -0.51 7.99
C PHE A 109 -2.00 -1.15 6.63
N MET A 110 -1.99 -0.34 5.58
CA MET A 110 -1.75 -0.80 4.22
C MET A 110 -0.28 -0.61 3.83
N VAL A 111 0.38 -1.69 3.43
CA VAL A 111 1.79 -1.68 3.00
C VAL A 111 1.96 -2.41 1.67
N GLY A 112 2.99 -2.03 0.92
CA GLY A 112 3.35 -2.70 -0.34
C GLY A 112 3.86 -4.12 -0.09
N ALA A 113 3.56 -5.03 -1.03
CA ALA A 113 3.97 -6.43 -0.94
C ALA A 113 5.50 -6.61 -0.81
N ASP A 114 6.27 -5.73 -1.43
CA ASP A 114 7.74 -5.76 -1.39
C ASP A 114 8.29 -5.52 0.02
N LEU A 115 7.67 -4.63 0.81
CA LEU A 115 8.09 -4.36 2.19
C LEU A 115 7.78 -5.54 3.11
N ILE A 116 6.62 -6.18 2.94
CA ILE A 116 6.27 -7.40 3.67
C ILE A 116 7.25 -8.53 3.33
N ALA A 117 7.60 -8.68 2.05
CA ALA A 117 8.55 -9.70 1.61
C ALA A 117 9.94 -9.47 2.23
N GLN A 118 10.39 -8.21 2.27
CA GLN A 118 11.66 -7.84 2.88
C GLN A 118 11.68 -8.10 4.40
N GLU A 119 10.60 -7.78 5.11
CA GLU A 119 10.49 -8.10 6.55
C GLU A 119 10.56 -9.61 6.78
N ALA A 120 9.78 -10.39 6.02
CA ALA A 120 9.77 -11.84 6.13
C ALA A 120 11.14 -12.47 5.86
N ASP A 121 11.89 -11.93 4.89
CA ASP A 121 13.25 -12.39 4.58
C ASP A 121 14.24 -12.06 5.72
N LEU A 122 14.10 -10.90 6.37
CA LEU A 122 14.94 -10.52 7.51
C LEU A 122 14.63 -11.36 8.76
N VAL A 123 13.34 -11.55 9.07
CA VAL A 123 12.88 -12.41 10.17
C VAL A 123 13.37 -13.85 9.94
N SER A 124 13.26 -14.37 8.72
CA SER A 124 13.75 -15.70 8.38
C SER A 124 15.27 -15.84 8.56
N LYS A 125 16.06 -14.81 8.21
CA LYS A 125 17.51 -14.83 8.40
C LYS A 125 17.91 -14.75 9.87
N ALA A 126 17.19 -13.97 10.69
CA ALA A 126 17.44 -13.84 12.12
C ALA A 126 17.11 -15.14 12.88
N HIS A 127 16.10 -15.89 12.44
CA HIS A 127 15.64 -17.12 13.10
C HIS A 127 16.14 -18.43 12.45
N GLY A 128 16.96 -18.37 11.39
CA GLY A 128 17.55 -19.55 10.76
C GLY A 128 16.54 -20.53 10.15
N LEU A 129 15.33 -20.06 9.84
CA LEU A 129 14.20 -20.89 9.43
C LEU A 129 14.36 -21.42 7.99
N THR A 130 14.00 -22.68 7.79
CA THR A 130 14.11 -23.37 6.50
C THR A 130 13.01 -22.93 5.52
N PRO A 131 13.21 -23.06 4.19
CA PRO A 131 12.28 -22.55 3.18
C PRO A 131 10.81 -22.90 3.32
N THR A 132 10.52 -24.06 3.91
CA THR A 132 9.18 -24.59 4.16
C THR A 132 8.47 -23.92 5.34
N GLU A 133 9.22 -23.49 6.36
CA GLU A 133 8.68 -22.77 7.53
C GLU A 133 8.37 -21.31 7.18
N ARG A 134 9.10 -20.74 6.21
CA ARG A 134 8.86 -19.39 5.66
C ARG A 134 7.51 -19.23 4.98
N GLY A 135 6.98 -20.30 4.38
CA GLY A 135 5.68 -20.26 3.69
C GLY A 135 4.49 -20.20 4.66
N ALA A 136 4.60 -20.89 5.80
CA ALA A 136 3.53 -20.99 6.79
C ALA A 136 3.37 -19.72 7.66
N ILE A 137 4.49 -19.06 8.00
CA ILE A 137 4.46 -17.83 8.82
C ILE A 137 3.84 -16.65 8.06
N LYS A 138 4.09 -16.54 6.74
CA LYS A 138 3.57 -15.45 5.89
C LYS A 138 2.04 -15.30 5.93
N GLN A 139 1.28 -16.37 6.16
CA GLN A 139 -0.18 -16.29 6.28
C GLN A 139 -0.68 -16.12 7.71
N HIS A 140 0.09 -16.56 8.71
CA HIS A 140 -0.38 -16.63 10.10
C HIS A 140 -0.14 -15.33 10.89
N GLU A 141 0.99 -14.63 10.67
CA GLU A 141 1.32 -13.42 11.45
C GLU A 141 0.62 -12.15 10.93
N LEU A 142 0.20 -12.12 9.66
CA LEU A 142 -0.50 -10.98 9.06
C LEU A 142 -1.96 -10.85 9.52
N MET A 143 -2.56 -11.90 10.11
CA MET A 143 -3.96 -11.92 10.56
C MET A 143 -4.10 -11.85 12.08
N GLY A 144 -2.99 -11.92 12.84
CA GLY A 144 -3.00 -12.02 14.30
C GLY A 144 -2.48 -10.78 15.05
N THR A 145 -2.04 -9.73 14.35
CA THR A 145 -1.35 -8.58 14.95
C THR A 145 -2.07 -7.24 14.80
N PHE A 146 -3.37 -7.25 14.49
CA PHE A 146 -4.24 -6.06 14.54
C PHE A 146 -5.38 -6.24 15.54
#